data_AF-A0A409X4B6-F1
#
_entry.id   AF-A0A409X4B6-F1
#
_cell.length_a   1.000
_cell.length_b   1.000
_cell.length_c   1.000
_cell.angle_alpha   90.00
_cell.angle_beta   90.00
_cell.angle_gamma   90.00
#
_symmetry.space_group_name_H-M   'P 1'
#
loop_
_entity.id
_entity.type
_entity.pdbx_description
1 polymer ?
#
loop_
_entity_poly.entity_id
_entity_poly.type
_entity_poly.pdbx_seq_one_letter_code
_entity_poly.pdbx_strand_id
1 'polypeptide(L)'
;KQLDNISLIGLGHWLQRKWNLTQDRKAAAAGALHSLYQKGLMESTLRQEWADQVKAQTMPLPRQSKNIADKEIHAILALKDNLKDYNIEIAALEDMIITDNFTPGLTILEAQAQLETLKKKCATSTKAITEKTSRLSLADQKNLKRLLGNNFLRTRMNALAVKQRIRERLRHRKYELESFGSSYRNTVNHQKLQQHAEQQIKRKEPGIQNLARTYNKLCQDLEKLIAARTVPKGARAPTKISLEGLFKLDVDHDIWQDDDLTNNLDSSFEIPDWLGNDNVRAGIKLLLQHDRCTEEERRLILERRSMQEWFMEEWDLVNLALISSEYDGDEDLAYQFSIRKTKLIDLVISWKFAVSDIPCLLYDNWGPTEDEIQVVQEYRRTEQVLGTMEEDYANGQEMLEDLNSLGQEPEEVHQLPEDLDLDLFDDQESEEDEEAELVDAMEGFDLAEEFRQEG
;
A
#
# COMPACT_ATOMS: atom_id res chain seq x y z
N LYS A 1 18.37 28.02 3.90
CA LYS A 1 19.30 28.70 2.97
C LYS A 1 20.61 27.94 2.74
N GLN A 2 21.50 27.74 3.73
CA GLN A 2 22.71 26.91 3.52
C GLN A 2 22.39 25.44 3.21
N LEU A 3 21.40 24.86 3.90
CA LEU A 3 20.90 23.51 3.63
C LEU A 3 20.35 23.36 2.19
N ASP A 4 19.73 24.41 1.65
CA ASP A 4 19.14 24.40 0.29
C ASP A 4 20.21 24.47 -0.81
N ASN A 5 21.30 25.22 -0.58
CA ASN A 5 22.42 25.26 -1.53
C ASN A 5 23.22 23.96 -1.53
N ILE A 6 23.43 23.36 -0.35
CA ILE A 6 24.11 22.07 -0.22
C ILE A 6 23.25 20.95 -0.84
N SER A 7 21.93 20.98 -0.63
CA SER A 7 21.03 20.00 -1.23
C SER A 7 20.97 20.12 -2.75
N LEU A 8 20.99 21.34 -3.30
CA LEU A 8 21.02 21.60 -4.74
C LEU A 8 22.28 21.04 -5.40
N ILE A 9 23.47 21.31 -4.82
CA ILE A 9 24.73 20.73 -5.31
C ILE A 9 24.70 19.19 -5.21
N GLY A 10 24.17 18.66 -4.12
CA GLY A 10 24.06 17.22 -3.89
C GLY A 10 23.02 16.49 -4.75
N LEU A 11 22.15 17.21 -5.48
CA LEU A 11 21.04 16.62 -6.24
C LEU A 11 21.53 15.66 -7.33
N GLY A 12 22.55 16.03 -8.09
CA GLY A 12 23.14 15.15 -9.11
C GLY A 12 23.65 13.83 -8.52
N HIS A 13 24.39 13.89 -7.41
CA HIS A 13 24.87 12.68 -6.72
C HIS A 13 23.75 11.87 -6.07
N TRP A 14 22.66 12.52 -5.65
CA TRP A 14 21.47 11.81 -5.17
C TRP A 14 20.79 11.04 -6.30
N LEU A 15 20.58 11.68 -7.46
CA LEU A 15 20.04 11.04 -8.66
C LEU A 15 20.90 9.86 -9.11
N GLN A 16 22.22 10.03 -9.15
CA GLN A 16 23.17 8.97 -9.50
C GLN A 16 23.04 7.75 -8.59
N ARG A 17 23.08 7.96 -7.27
CA ARG A 17 22.96 6.87 -6.30
C ARG A 17 21.61 6.16 -6.39
N LYS A 18 20.54 6.93 -6.58
CA LYS A 18 19.19 6.38 -6.76
C LYS A 18 19.09 5.56 -8.04
N TRP A 19 19.62 6.08 -9.14
CA TRP A 19 19.68 5.37 -10.41
C TRP A 19 20.39 4.04 -10.29
N ASN A 20 21.61 4.03 -9.77
CA ASN A 20 22.40 2.80 -9.61
C ASN A 20 21.67 1.78 -8.73
N LEU A 21 21.12 2.22 -7.59
CA LEU A 21 20.34 1.34 -6.71
C LEU A 21 19.10 0.76 -7.41
N THR A 22 18.40 1.56 -8.21
CA THR A 22 17.22 1.12 -8.96
C THR A 22 17.62 0.13 -10.04
N GLN A 23 18.70 0.36 -10.78
CA GLN A 23 19.20 -0.56 -11.81
C GLN A 23 19.67 -1.88 -11.21
N ASP A 24 20.43 -1.85 -10.11
CA ASP A 24 20.88 -3.06 -9.39
C ASP A 24 19.69 -3.91 -8.93
N ARG A 25 18.68 -3.26 -8.32
CA ARG A 25 17.46 -3.94 -7.86
C ARG A 25 16.64 -4.49 -9.02
N LYS A 26 16.52 -3.73 -10.12
CA LYS A 26 15.83 -4.16 -11.33
C LYS A 26 16.49 -5.39 -11.94
N ALA A 27 17.82 -5.36 -12.09
CA ALA A 27 18.59 -6.47 -12.64
C ALA A 27 18.51 -7.72 -11.75
N ALA A 28 18.63 -7.56 -10.43
CA ALA A 28 18.48 -8.66 -9.48
C ALA A 28 17.06 -9.28 -9.54
N ALA A 29 16.02 -8.45 -9.58
CA ALA A 29 14.64 -8.91 -9.68
C ALA A 29 14.38 -9.62 -11.02
N ALA A 30 14.87 -9.07 -12.13
CA ALA A 30 14.74 -9.67 -13.46
C ALA A 30 15.46 -11.02 -13.55
N GLY A 31 16.68 -11.13 -13.00
CA GLY A 31 17.43 -12.40 -12.97
C GLY A 31 16.74 -13.49 -12.14
N ALA A 32 16.17 -13.10 -10.99
CA ALA A 32 15.40 -14.01 -10.14
C ALA A 32 14.07 -14.44 -10.80
N LEU A 33 13.37 -13.52 -11.47
CA LEU A 33 12.16 -13.84 -12.25
C LEU A 33 12.48 -14.79 -13.40
N HIS A 34 13.57 -14.55 -14.13
CA HIS A 34 13.99 -15.43 -15.21
C HIS A 34 14.22 -16.87 -14.72
N SER A 35 14.81 -17.03 -13.53
CA SER A 35 15.01 -18.34 -12.90
C SER A 35 13.69 -19.04 -12.54
N LEU A 36 12.64 -18.29 -12.21
CA LEU A 36 11.29 -18.82 -11.98
C LEU A 36 10.59 -19.17 -13.29
N TYR A 37 10.80 -18.38 -14.34
CA TYR A 37 10.25 -18.62 -15.68
C TYR A 37 10.79 -19.92 -16.28
N GLN A 38 12.09 -20.21 -16.09
CA GLN A 38 12.69 -21.49 -16.48
C GLN A 38 12.07 -22.70 -15.76
N LYS A 39 11.47 -22.50 -14.58
CA LYS A 39 10.77 -23.55 -13.82
C LYS A 39 9.30 -23.70 -14.23
N GLY A 40 8.85 -22.98 -15.27
CA GLY A 40 7.50 -23.10 -15.84
C GLY A 40 6.46 -22.12 -15.27
N LEU A 41 6.85 -21.20 -14.39
CA LEU A 41 5.95 -20.13 -13.94
C LEU A 41 5.93 -19.01 -14.97
N MET A 42 4.79 -18.73 -15.59
CA MET A 42 4.68 -17.63 -16.54
C MET A 42 4.36 -16.31 -15.83
N GLU A 43 4.81 -15.20 -16.40
CA GLU A 43 4.47 -13.85 -15.91
C GLU A 43 2.96 -13.63 -15.85
N SER A 44 2.22 -14.11 -16.85
CA SER A 44 0.75 -14.00 -16.90
C SER A 44 0.08 -14.68 -15.71
N THR A 45 0.60 -15.83 -15.28
CA THR A 45 0.12 -16.53 -14.09
C THR A 45 0.40 -15.71 -12.83
N LEU A 46 1.60 -15.17 -12.67
CA LEU A 46 1.94 -14.33 -11.51
C LEU A 46 1.07 -13.06 -11.43
N ARG A 47 0.78 -12.44 -12.58
CA ARG A 47 -0.11 -11.27 -12.64
C ARG A 47 -1.56 -11.62 -12.29
N GLN A 48 -2.05 -12.77 -12.75
CA GLN A 48 -3.38 -13.25 -12.40
C GLN A 48 -3.49 -13.56 -10.91
N GLU A 49 -2.53 -14.32 -10.37
CA GLU A 49 -2.46 -14.65 -8.94
C GLU A 49 -2.33 -13.40 -8.07
N TRP A 50 -1.56 -12.39 -8.50
CA TRP A 50 -1.51 -11.10 -7.83
C TRP A 50 -2.87 -10.38 -7.87
N ALA A 51 -3.56 -10.36 -9.01
CA ALA A 51 -4.88 -9.73 -9.12
C ALA A 51 -5.92 -10.43 -8.22
N ASP A 52 -5.87 -11.77 -8.14
CA ASP A 52 -6.73 -12.56 -7.27
C ASP A 52 -6.40 -12.33 -5.80
N GLN A 53 -5.12 -12.19 -5.46
CA GLN A 53 -4.68 -11.77 -4.13
C GLN A 53 -5.23 -10.39 -3.76
N VAL A 54 -5.01 -9.37 -4.61
CA VAL A 54 -5.50 -8.00 -4.36
C VAL A 54 -7.00 -8.03 -4.17
N LYS A 55 -7.74 -8.67 -5.09
CA LYS A 55 -9.18 -8.79 -5.00
C LYS A 55 -9.63 -9.41 -3.68
N ALA A 56 -8.98 -10.49 -3.24
CA ALA A 56 -9.31 -11.15 -1.99
C ALA A 56 -9.00 -10.27 -0.76
N GLN A 57 -7.86 -9.56 -0.77
CA GLN A 57 -7.40 -8.72 0.34
C GLN A 57 -8.12 -7.37 0.44
N THR A 58 -8.61 -6.82 -0.67
CA THR A 58 -9.34 -5.54 -0.69
C THR A 58 -10.86 -5.72 -0.55
N MET A 59 -11.35 -6.95 -0.36
CA MET A 59 -12.79 -7.16 -0.12
C MET A 59 -13.20 -6.42 1.16
N PRO A 60 -14.35 -5.72 1.14
CA PRO A 60 -14.85 -5.09 2.35
C PRO A 60 -15.13 -6.16 3.42
N LEU A 61 -14.72 -5.87 4.64
CA LEU A 61 -14.95 -6.75 5.78
C LEU A 61 -16.46 -7.00 5.97
N PRO A 62 -16.85 -8.23 6.31
CA PRO A 62 -18.25 -8.55 6.56
C PRO A 62 -18.79 -7.72 7.72
N ARG A 63 -19.96 -7.10 7.52
CA ARG A 63 -20.65 -6.25 8.50
C ARG A 63 -21.88 -6.96 9.03
N GLN A 64 -22.28 -6.62 10.26
CA GLN A 64 -23.57 -7.02 10.78
C GLN A 64 -24.71 -6.33 10.01
N SER A 65 -25.85 -6.99 9.88
CA SER A 65 -27.05 -6.36 9.35
C SER A 65 -28.31 -7.02 9.90
N LYS A 66 -29.37 -6.21 10.04
CA LYS A 66 -30.71 -6.69 10.40
C LYS A 66 -31.27 -7.68 9.35
N ASN A 67 -30.81 -7.59 8.10
CA ASN A 67 -31.29 -8.39 6.98
C ASN A 67 -30.20 -9.31 6.39
N ILE A 68 -29.11 -9.58 7.13
CA ILE A 68 -27.98 -10.36 6.59
C ILE A 68 -28.40 -11.76 6.13
N ALA A 69 -29.24 -12.43 6.94
CA ALA A 69 -29.75 -13.76 6.64
C ALA A 69 -30.68 -13.74 5.42
N ASP A 70 -31.58 -12.75 5.35
CA ASP A 70 -32.51 -12.63 4.25
C ASP A 70 -31.78 -12.30 2.93
N LYS A 71 -30.77 -11.43 2.96
CA LYS A 71 -29.92 -11.14 1.80
C LYS A 71 -29.22 -12.39 1.27
N GLU A 72 -28.64 -13.21 2.14
CA GLU A 72 -28.00 -14.47 1.75
C GLU A 72 -29.02 -15.48 1.20
N ILE A 73 -30.19 -15.59 1.81
CA ILE A 73 -31.28 -16.45 1.30
C ILE A 73 -31.75 -15.98 -0.08
N HIS A 74 -31.98 -14.67 -0.27
CA HIS A 74 -32.36 -14.10 -1.56
C HIS A 74 -31.29 -14.34 -2.63
N ALA A 75 -30.00 -14.20 -2.29
CA ALA A 75 -28.90 -14.50 -3.20
C ALA A 75 -28.92 -15.98 -3.64
N ILE A 76 -29.17 -16.91 -2.72
CA ILE A 76 -29.28 -18.34 -3.06
C ILE A 76 -30.50 -18.61 -3.94
N LEU A 77 -31.64 -17.98 -3.64
CA LEU A 77 -32.86 -18.13 -4.46
C LEU A 77 -32.63 -17.60 -5.88
N ALA A 78 -32.00 -16.44 -6.04
CA ALA A 78 -31.64 -15.89 -7.34
C ALA A 78 -30.70 -16.82 -8.12
N LEU A 79 -29.67 -17.38 -7.46
CA LEU A 79 -28.79 -18.37 -8.10
C LEU A 79 -29.55 -19.63 -8.52
N LYS A 80 -30.50 -20.11 -7.72
CA LYS A 80 -31.34 -21.26 -8.06
C LYS A 80 -32.25 -20.98 -9.24
N ASP A 81 -32.79 -19.77 -9.35
CA ASP A 81 -33.64 -19.39 -10.48
C ASP A 81 -32.80 -19.25 -11.77
N ASN A 82 -31.64 -18.58 -11.71
CA ASN A 82 -30.69 -18.54 -12.84
C ASN A 82 -30.26 -19.94 -13.30
N LEU A 83 -30.06 -20.88 -12.38
CA LEU A 83 -29.71 -22.26 -12.72
C LEU A 83 -30.84 -22.98 -13.46
N LYS A 84 -32.11 -22.70 -13.13
CA LYS A 84 -33.25 -23.21 -13.90
C LYS A 84 -33.25 -22.63 -15.31
N ASP A 85 -33.03 -21.33 -15.43
CA ASP A 85 -33.00 -20.65 -16.74
C ASP A 85 -31.87 -21.20 -17.62
N TYR A 86 -30.65 -21.35 -17.07
CA TYR A 86 -29.54 -21.98 -17.79
C TYR A 86 -29.83 -23.42 -18.19
N ASN A 87 -30.51 -24.21 -17.36
CA ASN A 87 -30.89 -25.58 -17.72
C ASN A 87 -31.96 -25.62 -18.84
N ILE A 88 -32.89 -24.66 -18.86
CA ILE A 88 -33.88 -24.53 -19.95
C ILE A 88 -33.15 -24.16 -21.25
N GLU A 89 -32.22 -23.22 -21.22
CA GLU A 89 -31.42 -22.83 -22.38
C GLU A 89 -30.52 -23.97 -22.88
N ILE A 90 -29.88 -24.72 -21.97
CA ILE A 90 -29.09 -25.91 -22.32
C ILE A 90 -30.00 -26.95 -23.00
N ALA A 91 -31.19 -27.23 -22.46
CA ALA A 91 -32.11 -28.19 -23.06
C ALA A 91 -32.58 -27.76 -24.45
N ALA A 92 -32.84 -26.46 -24.66
CA ALA A 92 -33.21 -25.91 -25.96
C ALA A 92 -32.06 -26.01 -26.98
N LEU A 93 -30.82 -25.71 -26.58
CA LEU A 93 -29.63 -25.86 -27.42
C LEU A 93 -29.32 -27.32 -27.74
N GLU A 94 -29.49 -28.23 -26.77
CA GLU A 94 -29.34 -29.68 -26.98
C GLU A 94 -30.40 -30.19 -27.97
N ASP A 95 -31.66 -29.77 -27.86
CA ASP A 95 -32.73 -30.13 -28.79
C ASP A 95 -32.49 -29.57 -30.20
N MET A 96 -32.03 -28.32 -30.33
CA MET A 96 -31.66 -27.73 -31.63
C MET A 96 -30.51 -28.50 -32.31
N ILE A 97 -29.51 -28.95 -31.54
CA ILE A 97 -28.39 -29.75 -32.06
C ILE A 97 -28.86 -31.15 -32.49
N ILE A 98 -29.81 -31.76 -31.77
CA ILE A 98 -30.34 -33.10 -32.08
C ILE A 98 -31.29 -33.08 -33.28
N THR A 99 -32.12 -32.03 -33.39
CA THR A 99 -33.16 -31.91 -34.43
C THR A 99 -32.67 -31.22 -35.70
N ASP A 100 -31.42 -30.73 -35.72
CA ASP A 100 -30.80 -29.97 -36.82
C ASP A 100 -31.61 -28.70 -37.21
N ASN A 101 -32.44 -28.22 -36.28
CA ASN A 101 -33.38 -27.11 -36.49
C ASN A 101 -32.83 -25.82 -35.89
N PHE A 102 -31.80 -25.27 -36.53
CA PHE A 102 -31.16 -24.04 -36.07
C PHE A 102 -31.98 -22.80 -36.37
N THR A 103 -31.93 -21.84 -35.46
CA THR A 103 -32.44 -20.50 -35.72
C THR A 103 -31.66 -19.86 -36.88
N PRO A 104 -32.31 -19.05 -37.74
CA PRO A 104 -31.64 -18.45 -38.89
C PRO A 104 -30.43 -17.62 -38.45
N GLY A 105 -29.23 -18.02 -38.87
CA GLY A 105 -27.98 -17.32 -38.56
C GLY A 105 -27.18 -17.89 -37.38
N LEU A 106 -27.63 -18.96 -36.71
CA LEU A 106 -26.86 -19.66 -35.68
C LEU A 106 -26.21 -20.92 -36.25
N THR A 107 -24.88 -21.00 -36.17
CA THR A 107 -24.10 -22.14 -36.68
C THR A 107 -24.01 -23.25 -35.61
N ILE A 108 -23.85 -24.52 -36.02
CA ILE A 108 -23.63 -25.66 -35.12
C ILE A 108 -22.48 -25.39 -34.13
N LEU A 109 -21.37 -24.83 -34.60
CA LEU A 109 -20.21 -24.47 -33.78
C LEU A 109 -20.53 -23.39 -32.74
N GLU A 110 -21.39 -22.41 -33.08
CA GLU A 110 -21.79 -21.34 -32.16
C GLU A 110 -22.75 -21.87 -31.09
N ALA A 111 -23.69 -22.73 -31.47
CA ALA A 111 -24.58 -23.42 -30.54
C ALA A 111 -23.80 -24.31 -29.56
N GLN A 112 -22.78 -25.04 -30.04
CA GLN A 112 -21.88 -25.84 -29.20
C GLN A 112 -21.04 -24.99 -28.24
N ALA A 113 -20.48 -23.88 -28.72
CA ALA A 113 -19.72 -22.95 -27.87
C ALA A 113 -20.61 -22.34 -26.77
N GLN A 114 -21.84 -21.92 -27.11
CA GLN A 114 -22.81 -21.42 -26.15
C GLN A 114 -23.16 -22.48 -25.10
N LEU A 115 -23.41 -23.71 -25.54
CA LEU A 115 -23.69 -24.84 -24.66
C LEU A 115 -22.53 -25.12 -23.68
N GLU A 116 -21.28 -25.10 -24.13
CA GLU A 116 -20.12 -25.23 -23.23
C GLU A 116 -20.05 -24.09 -22.22
N THR A 117 -20.29 -22.85 -22.64
CA THR A 117 -20.27 -21.69 -21.74
C THR A 117 -21.37 -21.77 -20.68
N LEU A 118 -22.58 -22.20 -21.06
CA LEU A 118 -23.70 -22.39 -20.14
C LEU A 118 -23.46 -23.56 -19.19
N LYS A 119 -22.90 -24.68 -19.65
CA LYS A 119 -22.50 -25.79 -18.77
C LYS A 119 -21.47 -25.37 -17.74
N LYS A 120 -20.46 -24.56 -18.12
CA LYS A 120 -19.51 -23.95 -17.18
C LYS A 120 -20.20 -23.05 -16.17
N LYS A 121 -21.11 -22.17 -16.61
CA LYS A 121 -21.92 -21.30 -15.71
C LYS A 121 -22.82 -22.11 -14.76
N CYS A 122 -23.44 -23.19 -15.22
CA CYS A 122 -24.20 -24.10 -14.37
C CYS A 122 -23.33 -24.74 -13.30
N ALA A 123 -22.14 -25.22 -13.67
CA ALA A 123 -21.20 -25.82 -12.72
C ALA A 123 -20.77 -24.80 -11.65
N THR A 124 -20.42 -23.56 -12.04
CA THR A 124 -20.04 -22.50 -11.09
C THR A 124 -21.20 -22.09 -10.19
N SER A 125 -22.41 -21.92 -10.74
CA SER A 125 -23.60 -21.56 -9.95
C SER A 125 -24.00 -22.67 -8.99
N THR A 126 -23.87 -23.94 -9.39
CA THR A 126 -24.11 -25.10 -8.52
C THR A 126 -23.15 -25.10 -7.33
N LYS A 127 -21.85 -24.91 -7.59
CA LYS A 127 -20.83 -24.77 -6.53
C LYS A 127 -21.17 -23.62 -5.57
N ALA A 128 -21.45 -22.43 -6.11
CA ALA A 128 -21.85 -21.26 -5.31
C ALA A 128 -23.11 -21.50 -4.46
N ILE A 129 -24.12 -22.22 -5.00
CA ILE A 129 -25.30 -22.61 -4.23
C ILE A 129 -24.92 -23.57 -3.10
N THR A 130 -24.10 -24.59 -3.37
CA THR A 130 -23.66 -25.54 -2.33
C THR A 130 -22.85 -24.86 -1.23
N GLU A 131 -22.00 -23.90 -1.60
CA GLU A 131 -21.20 -23.09 -0.68
C GLU A 131 -22.08 -22.17 0.18
N LYS A 132 -22.98 -21.41 -0.43
CA LYS A 132 -23.86 -20.50 0.32
C LYS A 132 -24.88 -21.26 1.18
N THR A 133 -25.37 -22.41 0.72
CA THR A 133 -26.29 -23.26 1.52
C THR A 133 -25.60 -23.98 2.66
N SER A 134 -24.34 -24.37 2.53
CA SER A 134 -23.55 -24.94 3.64
C SER A 134 -23.24 -23.91 4.73
N ARG A 135 -22.98 -22.64 4.36
CA ARG A 135 -22.83 -21.52 5.32
C ARG A 135 -24.06 -21.29 6.20
N LEU A 136 -25.26 -21.51 5.66
CA LEU A 136 -26.51 -21.40 6.42
C LEU A 136 -26.67 -22.52 7.47
N SER A 137 -25.95 -23.64 7.31
CA SER A 137 -25.77 -24.73 8.29
C SER A 137 -27.02 -25.07 9.10
N LEU A 138 -28.11 -25.32 8.37
CA LEU A 138 -29.31 -25.94 8.91
C LEU A 138 -29.70 -27.07 7.97
N ALA A 139 -30.09 -28.20 8.53
CA ALA A 139 -30.71 -29.32 7.79
C ALA A 139 -32.00 -28.91 7.04
N ASP A 140 -32.47 -27.67 7.23
CA ASP A 140 -33.59 -27.02 6.55
C ASP A 140 -33.26 -26.49 5.14
N GLN A 141 -32.26 -27.08 4.47
CA GLN A 141 -31.95 -26.87 3.03
C GLN A 141 -33.18 -27.02 2.11
N LYS A 142 -34.22 -27.69 2.59
CA LYS A 142 -35.42 -28.03 1.84
C LYS A 142 -36.37 -26.84 1.60
N ASN A 143 -36.40 -25.82 2.47
CA ASN A 143 -37.33 -24.68 2.33
C ASN A 143 -36.69 -23.33 2.74
N LEU A 144 -35.81 -22.81 1.88
CA LEU A 144 -35.15 -21.50 2.07
C LEU A 144 -36.13 -20.34 2.32
N LYS A 145 -37.31 -20.34 1.68
CA LYS A 145 -38.34 -19.30 1.86
C LYS A 145 -38.91 -19.25 3.28
N ARG A 146 -38.90 -20.37 4.02
CA ARG A 146 -39.37 -20.44 5.41
C ARG A 146 -38.35 -19.88 6.41
N LEU A 147 -37.09 -19.76 5.99
CA LEU A 147 -36.00 -19.25 6.82
C LEU A 147 -35.90 -17.71 6.79
N LEU A 148 -36.68 -17.05 5.93
CA LEU A 148 -36.77 -15.59 5.90
C LEU A 148 -37.31 -15.06 7.24
N GLY A 149 -36.65 -14.03 7.78
CA GLY A 149 -37.00 -13.42 9.06
C GLY A 149 -36.65 -14.27 10.29
N ASN A 150 -35.91 -15.38 10.14
CA ASN A 150 -35.52 -16.21 11.28
C ASN A 150 -34.47 -15.49 12.16
N ASN A 151 -34.86 -15.17 13.40
CA ASN A 151 -34.01 -14.46 14.33
C ASN A 151 -32.73 -15.24 14.70
N PHE A 152 -32.82 -16.57 14.85
CA PHE A 152 -31.64 -17.40 15.17
C PHE A 152 -30.60 -17.35 14.05
N LEU A 153 -31.05 -17.52 12.80
CA LEU A 153 -30.17 -17.48 11.64
C LEU A 153 -29.50 -16.10 11.47
N ARG A 154 -30.26 -15.03 11.69
CA ARG A 154 -29.76 -13.66 11.69
C ARG A 154 -28.67 -13.45 12.75
N THR A 155 -28.95 -13.79 14.01
CA THR A 155 -27.98 -13.63 15.12
C THR A 155 -26.71 -14.44 14.86
N ARG A 156 -26.86 -15.66 14.33
CA ARG A 156 -25.75 -16.53 13.98
C ARG A 156 -24.88 -15.96 12.84
N MET A 157 -25.49 -15.46 11.77
CA MET A 157 -24.75 -14.83 10.67
C MET A 157 -24.06 -13.53 11.10
N ASN A 158 -24.70 -12.74 11.96
CA ASN A 158 -24.07 -11.57 12.56
C ASN A 158 -22.88 -11.95 13.46
N ALA A 159 -22.97 -13.05 14.22
CA ALA A 159 -21.87 -13.53 15.05
C ALA A 159 -20.68 -13.98 14.17
N LEU A 160 -20.95 -14.72 13.09
CA LEU A 160 -19.93 -15.10 12.11
C LEU A 160 -19.26 -13.90 11.46
N ALA A 161 -20.04 -12.91 11.03
CA ALA A 161 -19.50 -11.68 10.42
C ALA A 161 -18.57 -10.93 11.39
N VAL A 162 -18.97 -10.79 12.66
CA VAL A 162 -18.11 -10.17 13.67
C VAL A 162 -16.86 -11.00 13.94
N LYS A 163 -16.98 -12.33 14.04
CA LYS A 163 -15.82 -13.20 14.26
C LYS A 163 -14.79 -13.05 13.13
N GLN A 164 -15.24 -13.01 11.88
CA GLN A 164 -14.39 -12.75 10.72
C GLN A 164 -13.74 -11.35 10.79
N ARG A 165 -14.51 -10.32 11.17
CA ARG A 165 -13.99 -8.95 11.34
C ARG A 165 -12.93 -8.86 12.43
N ILE A 166 -13.11 -9.55 13.56
CA ILE A 166 -12.10 -9.58 14.64
C ILE A 166 -10.83 -10.28 14.14
N ARG A 167 -10.95 -11.46 13.50
CA ARG A 167 -9.81 -12.20 12.94
C ARG A 167 -9.00 -11.32 11.98
N GLU A 168 -9.66 -10.61 11.08
CA GLU A 168 -8.96 -9.78 10.10
C GLU A 168 -8.34 -8.53 10.73
N ARG A 169 -9.02 -7.86 11.67
CA ARG A 169 -8.42 -6.73 12.41
C ARG A 169 -7.21 -7.15 13.25
N LEU A 170 -7.22 -8.35 13.83
CA LEU A 170 -6.07 -8.89 14.54
C LEU A 170 -4.90 -9.21 13.61
N ARG A 171 -5.17 -9.77 12.42
CA ARG A 171 -4.15 -9.97 11.37
C ARG A 171 -3.56 -8.64 10.93
N HIS A 172 -4.39 -7.65 10.61
CA HIS A 172 -3.93 -6.32 10.22
C HIS A 172 -3.04 -5.68 11.31
N ARG A 173 -3.47 -5.72 12.58
CA ARG A 173 -2.66 -5.23 13.70
C ARG A 173 -1.29 -5.91 13.77
N LYS A 174 -1.24 -7.23 13.59
CA LYS A 174 0.02 -7.99 13.59
C LYS A 174 0.92 -7.53 12.44
N TYR A 175 0.39 -7.41 11.23
CA TYR A 175 1.15 -6.94 10.07
C TYR A 175 1.63 -5.51 10.24
N GLU A 176 0.81 -4.60 10.79
CA GLU A 176 1.20 -3.23 11.11
C GLU A 176 2.41 -3.24 12.08
N LEU A 177 2.32 -3.97 13.20
CA LEU A 177 3.42 -4.11 14.17
C LEU A 177 4.72 -4.64 13.53
N GLU A 178 4.63 -5.70 12.73
CA GLU A 178 5.78 -6.29 12.05
C GLU A 178 6.39 -5.34 11.00
N SER A 179 5.56 -4.63 10.25
CA SER A 179 5.97 -3.64 9.25
C SER A 179 6.71 -2.46 9.91
N PHE A 180 6.21 -1.96 11.04
CA PHE A 180 6.88 -0.88 11.79
C PHE A 180 8.24 -1.31 12.34
N GLY A 181 8.35 -2.53 12.87
CA GLY A 181 9.62 -3.06 13.38
C GLY A 181 10.71 -3.20 12.31
N SER A 182 10.32 -3.39 11.05
CA SER A 182 11.25 -3.56 9.92
C SER A 182 11.64 -2.23 9.25
N SER A 183 10.67 -1.33 9.02
CA SER A 183 10.88 -0.09 8.27
C SER A 183 11.65 0.99 9.05
N TYR A 184 11.42 1.10 10.37
CA TYR A 184 12.01 2.17 11.18
C TYR A 184 13.35 1.82 11.81
N ARG A 185 13.81 0.57 11.68
CA ARG A 185 15.09 0.10 12.24
C ARG A 185 16.31 0.88 11.72
N ASN A 186 16.15 1.61 10.62
CA ASN A 186 17.21 2.30 9.89
C ASN A 186 17.14 3.85 9.97
N THR A 187 16.31 4.44 10.86
CA THR A 187 16.20 5.91 10.96
C THR A 187 16.81 6.47 12.25
N VAL A 188 17.45 7.63 12.15
CA VAL A 188 18.20 8.29 13.25
C VAL A 188 17.29 8.73 14.42
N ASN A 189 15.97 8.81 14.20
CA ASN A 189 14.96 9.18 15.20
C ASN A 189 14.00 8.01 15.54
N HIS A 190 14.56 6.80 15.61
CA HIS A 190 13.84 5.54 15.77
C HIS A 190 12.85 5.54 16.95
N GLN A 191 13.27 6.03 18.12
CA GLN A 191 12.49 5.91 19.36
C GLN A 191 11.19 6.72 19.35
N LYS A 192 11.21 7.98 18.88
CA LYS A 192 10.01 8.82 18.85
C LYS A 192 9.00 8.32 17.82
N LEU A 193 9.48 7.92 16.64
CA LEU A 193 8.63 7.37 15.58
C LEU A 193 8.02 6.02 16.01
N GLN A 194 8.80 5.18 16.67
CA GLN A 194 8.31 3.92 17.24
C GLN A 194 7.24 4.16 18.30
N GLN A 195 7.46 5.10 19.23
CA GLN A 195 6.46 5.44 20.25
C GLN A 195 5.15 5.94 19.64
N HIS A 196 5.21 6.84 18.65
CA HIS A 196 4.02 7.31 17.96
C HIS A 196 3.29 6.19 17.22
N ALA A 197 4.01 5.32 16.51
CA ALA A 197 3.42 4.18 15.81
C ALA A 197 2.77 3.17 16.77
N GLU A 198 3.45 2.84 17.87
CA GLU A 198 2.89 1.98 18.93
C GLU A 198 1.64 2.59 19.55
N GLN A 199 1.61 3.91 19.78
CA GLN A 199 0.42 4.61 20.26
C GLN A 199 -0.74 4.52 19.27
N GLN A 200 -0.50 4.70 17.96
CA GLN A 200 -1.55 4.55 16.95
C GLN A 200 -2.14 3.15 16.91
N ILE A 201 -1.29 2.12 17.03
CA ILE A 201 -1.76 0.73 17.11
C ILE A 201 -2.59 0.51 18.37
N LYS A 202 -2.14 1.03 19.52
CA LYS A 202 -2.89 0.94 20.80
C LYS A 202 -4.26 1.61 20.72
N ARG A 203 -4.40 2.72 19.99
CA ARG A 203 -5.71 3.39 19.77
C ARG A 203 -6.73 2.50 19.06
N LYS A 204 -6.28 1.55 18.23
CA LYS A 204 -7.17 0.61 17.52
C LYS A 204 -7.59 -0.59 18.40
N GLU A 205 -6.93 -0.84 19.53
CA GLU A 205 -7.20 -1.98 20.41
C GLU A 205 -8.59 -1.95 21.07
N PRO A 206 -9.08 -0.81 21.62
CA PRO A 206 -10.43 -0.73 22.16
C PRO A 206 -11.51 -1.11 21.14
N GLY A 207 -11.36 -0.70 19.87
CA GLY A 207 -12.28 -1.07 18.81
C GLY A 207 -12.35 -2.59 18.57
N ILE A 208 -11.21 -3.29 18.65
CA ILE A 208 -11.14 -4.75 18.53
C ILE A 208 -11.78 -5.43 19.75
N GLN A 209 -11.53 -4.90 20.96
CA GLN A 209 -12.17 -5.40 22.18
C GLN A 209 -13.70 -5.20 22.16
N ASN A 210 -14.18 -4.08 21.65
CA ASN A 210 -15.61 -3.81 21.50
C ASN A 210 -16.27 -4.81 20.54
N LEU A 211 -15.61 -5.13 19.42
CA LEU A 211 -16.09 -6.19 18.52
C LEU A 211 -16.15 -7.55 19.23
N ALA A 212 -15.15 -7.90 20.03
CA ALA A 212 -15.16 -9.14 20.82
C ALA A 212 -16.27 -9.17 21.87
N ARG A 213 -16.55 -8.05 22.54
CA ARG A 213 -17.70 -7.91 23.46
C ARG A 213 -19.02 -8.10 22.73
N THR A 214 -19.19 -7.48 21.56
CA THR A 214 -20.38 -7.64 20.71
C THR A 214 -20.58 -9.08 20.26
N TYR A 215 -19.50 -9.76 19.85
CA TYR A 215 -19.53 -11.18 19.53
C TYR A 215 -20.01 -12.03 20.72
N ASN A 216 -19.46 -11.79 21.91
CA ASN A 216 -19.84 -12.52 23.12
C ASN A 216 -21.31 -12.27 23.50
N LYS A 217 -21.84 -11.06 23.30
CA LYS A 217 -23.27 -10.74 23.46
C LYS A 217 -24.14 -11.54 22.50
N LEU A 218 -23.76 -11.63 21.23
CA LEU A 218 -24.48 -12.46 20.25
C LEU A 218 -24.45 -13.95 20.60
N CYS A 219 -23.34 -14.45 21.14
CA CYS A 219 -23.26 -15.84 21.63
C CYS A 219 -24.23 -16.09 22.78
N GLN A 220 -24.35 -15.15 23.73
CA GLN A 220 -25.34 -15.23 24.81
C GLN A 220 -26.78 -15.20 24.27
N ASP A 221 -27.05 -14.39 23.26
CA ASP A 221 -28.38 -14.34 22.65
C ASP A 221 -28.71 -15.64 21.90
N LEU A 222 -27.73 -16.29 21.27
CA LEU A 222 -27.88 -17.63 20.71
C LEU A 222 -28.15 -18.69 21.79
N GLU A 223 -27.43 -18.65 22.92
CA GLU A 223 -27.68 -19.53 24.07
C GLU A 223 -29.13 -19.39 24.59
N LYS A 224 -29.63 -18.15 24.71
CA LYS A 224 -31.02 -17.87 25.12
C LYS A 224 -32.05 -18.43 24.13
N LEU A 225 -31.81 -18.28 22.82
CA LEU A 225 -32.71 -18.81 21.78
C LEU A 225 -32.73 -20.35 21.79
N ILE A 226 -31.58 -20.99 22.02
CA ILE A 226 -31.48 -22.44 22.17
C ILE A 226 -32.23 -22.91 23.41
N ALA A 227 -32.05 -22.24 24.55
CA ALA A 227 -32.78 -22.53 25.79
C ALA A 227 -34.29 -22.39 25.62
N ALA A 228 -34.75 -21.41 24.84
CA ALA A 228 -36.15 -21.20 24.49
C ALA A 228 -36.74 -22.25 23.52
N ARG A 229 -35.92 -23.20 23.01
CA ARG A 229 -36.32 -24.27 22.07
C ARG A 229 -36.98 -23.78 20.76
N THR A 230 -36.72 -22.54 20.36
CA THR A 230 -37.21 -21.98 19.08
C THR A 230 -36.31 -22.33 17.88
N VAL A 231 -35.31 -23.18 18.12
CA VAL A 231 -34.21 -23.50 17.21
C VAL A 231 -34.28 -24.98 16.77
N PRO A 232 -33.85 -25.33 15.55
CA PRO A 232 -33.77 -26.71 15.10
C PRO A 232 -32.98 -27.63 16.05
N LYS A 233 -33.42 -28.89 16.16
CA LYS A 233 -32.79 -29.90 17.02
C LYS A 233 -31.32 -30.09 16.63
N GLY A 234 -30.41 -29.96 17.61
CA GLY A 234 -28.97 -30.12 17.41
C GLY A 234 -28.19 -28.83 17.21
N ALA A 235 -28.84 -27.66 17.25
CA ALA A 235 -28.12 -26.38 17.24
C ALA A 235 -27.30 -26.18 18.51
N ARG A 236 -26.05 -25.74 18.33
CA ARG A 236 -25.09 -25.43 19.39
C ARG A 236 -24.71 -23.96 19.35
N ALA A 237 -24.47 -23.38 20.51
CA ALA A 237 -23.98 -22.01 20.62
C ALA A 237 -22.46 -21.99 20.36
N PRO A 238 -21.93 -20.96 19.68
CA PRO A 238 -20.49 -20.75 19.52
C PRO A 238 -19.79 -20.49 20.86
N THR A 239 -18.50 -20.78 20.93
CA THR A 239 -17.69 -20.45 22.12
C THR A 239 -17.48 -18.94 22.23
N LYS A 240 -17.45 -18.45 23.47
CA LYS A 240 -17.19 -17.03 23.78
C LYS A 240 -15.68 -16.77 23.71
N ILE A 241 -15.29 -15.61 23.19
CA ILE A 241 -13.90 -15.20 23.06
C ILE A 241 -13.43 -14.59 24.39
N SER A 242 -12.35 -15.12 24.98
CA SER A 242 -11.66 -14.46 26.08
C SER A 242 -11.11 -13.10 25.65
N LEU A 243 -11.37 -12.05 26.43
CA LEU A 243 -10.77 -10.73 26.21
C LEU A 243 -9.34 -10.67 26.75
N GLU A 244 -9.03 -11.48 27.76
CA GLU A 244 -7.69 -11.61 28.32
C GLU A 244 -6.79 -12.35 27.33
N GLY A 245 -5.71 -11.70 26.89
CA GLY A 245 -4.76 -12.30 25.95
C GLY A 245 -5.14 -12.21 24.47
N LEU A 246 -6.24 -11.51 24.10
CA LEU A 246 -6.71 -11.38 22.71
C LEU A 246 -5.62 -10.92 21.73
N PHE A 247 -4.71 -10.06 22.19
CA PHE A 247 -3.64 -9.49 21.37
C PHE A 247 -2.34 -10.31 21.33
N LYS A 248 -2.23 -11.36 22.16
CA LYS A 248 -1.08 -12.27 22.14
C LYS A 248 -1.10 -13.21 20.93
N LEU A 249 -2.28 -13.43 20.36
CA LEU A 249 -2.50 -14.28 19.18
C LEU A 249 -1.94 -15.70 19.34
N ASP A 250 -2.10 -16.27 20.54
CA ASP A 250 -1.70 -17.64 20.81
C ASP A 250 -2.48 -18.63 19.92
N VAL A 251 -1.82 -19.71 19.52
CA VAL A 251 -2.37 -20.72 18.58
C VAL A 251 -3.66 -21.35 19.12
N ASP A 252 -3.75 -21.53 20.44
CA ASP A 252 -4.88 -22.17 21.11
C ASP A 252 -6.04 -21.21 21.46
N HIS A 253 -5.96 -19.93 21.05
CA HIS A 253 -7.00 -18.96 21.40
C HIS A 253 -8.33 -19.32 20.72
N ASP A 254 -9.44 -19.25 21.47
CA ASP A 254 -10.81 -19.59 21.00
C ASP A 254 -11.26 -18.86 19.72
N ILE A 255 -10.61 -17.74 19.39
CA ILE A 255 -10.89 -17.01 18.15
C ILE A 255 -10.56 -17.84 16.90
N TRP A 256 -9.57 -18.73 16.98
CA TRP A 256 -9.14 -19.60 15.89
C TRP A 256 -9.94 -20.89 15.79
N GLN A 257 -10.70 -21.27 16.82
CA GLN A 257 -11.59 -22.41 16.76
C GLN A 257 -12.72 -22.11 15.77
N ASP A 258 -12.87 -22.93 14.74
CA ASP A 258 -14.02 -22.86 13.85
C ASP A 258 -15.20 -23.56 14.53
N ASP A 259 -15.85 -22.82 15.41
CA ASP A 259 -17.13 -23.22 16.01
C ASP A 259 -18.15 -23.58 14.91
N ASP A 260 -19.24 -24.23 15.33
CA ASP A 260 -20.44 -24.60 14.55
C ASP A 260 -21.11 -23.44 13.77
N LEU A 261 -20.52 -22.25 13.74
CA LEU A 261 -20.84 -21.10 12.88
C LEU A 261 -20.64 -21.41 11.38
N THR A 262 -19.72 -22.31 11.02
CA THR A 262 -19.55 -22.81 9.66
C THR A 262 -19.36 -24.32 9.66
N ASN A 263 -20.22 -25.06 8.96
CA ASN A 263 -19.96 -26.48 8.70
C ASN A 263 -18.77 -26.60 7.73
N ASN A 264 -17.60 -26.93 8.26
CA ASN A 264 -16.49 -27.58 7.54
C ASN A 264 -16.13 -26.96 6.18
N LEU A 265 -15.98 -25.63 6.12
CA LEU A 265 -15.65 -24.91 4.89
C LEU A 265 -14.15 -24.68 4.71
N ASP A 266 -13.34 -24.75 5.76
CA ASP A 266 -11.89 -24.55 5.64
C ASP A 266 -11.14 -25.78 5.10
N SER A 267 -11.81 -26.95 5.02
CA SER A 267 -11.22 -28.18 4.48
C SER A 267 -11.31 -28.33 2.95
N SER A 268 -12.10 -27.49 2.26
CA SER A 268 -12.39 -27.64 0.83
C SER A 268 -11.89 -26.49 -0.04
N PHE A 269 -11.21 -25.49 0.53
CA PHE A 269 -10.51 -24.51 -0.29
C PHE A 269 -9.27 -25.17 -0.86
N GLU A 270 -9.21 -25.34 -2.18
CA GLU A 270 -7.93 -25.35 -2.87
C GLU A 270 -7.23 -24.06 -2.44
N ILE A 271 -6.16 -24.21 -1.64
CA ILE A 271 -5.39 -23.07 -1.14
C ILE A 271 -4.87 -22.34 -2.37
N PRO A 272 -5.23 -21.05 -2.58
CA PRO A 272 -4.77 -20.32 -3.74
C PRO A 272 -3.26 -20.35 -3.84
N ASP A 273 -2.72 -20.42 -5.05
CA ASP A 273 -1.28 -20.55 -5.25
C ASP A 273 -0.52 -19.32 -4.71
N TRP A 274 -1.09 -18.12 -4.81
CA TRP A 274 -0.54 -16.91 -4.15
C TRP A 274 -0.43 -17.03 -2.62
N LEU A 275 -1.14 -17.96 -1.98
CA LEU A 275 -1.07 -18.19 -0.53
C LEU A 275 -0.24 -19.44 -0.18
N GLY A 276 -0.40 -20.53 -0.92
CA GLY A 276 0.19 -21.83 -0.61
C GLY A 276 1.51 -22.15 -1.32
N ASN A 277 1.79 -21.53 -2.46
CA ASN A 277 2.95 -21.86 -3.29
C ASN A 277 4.06 -20.82 -3.11
N ASP A 278 5.16 -21.23 -2.47
CA ASP A 278 6.28 -20.33 -2.18
C ASP A 278 6.94 -19.74 -3.43
N ASN A 279 6.96 -20.46 -4.55
CA ASN A 279 7.51 -19.93 -5.79
C ASN A 279 6.61 -18.84 -6.39
N VAL A 280 5.29 -18.99 -6.29
CA VAL A 280 4.32 -17.97 -6.74
C VAL A 280 4.41 -16.75 -5.84
N ARG A 281 4.47 -16.93 -4.52
CA ARG A 281 4.67 -15.84 -3.54
C ARG A 281 5.96 -15.07 -3.77
N ALA A 282 7.07 -15.77 -3.96
CA ALA A 282 8.35 -15.15 -4.29
C ALA A 282 8.29 -14.45 -5.65
N GLY A 283 7.66 -15.10 -6.64
CA GLY A 283 7.47 -14.56 -7.99
C GLY A 283 6.68 -13.25 -8.00
N ILE A 284 5.54 -13.18 -7.29
CA ILE A 284 4.74 -11.95 -7.15
C ILE A 284 5.58 -10.83 -6.55
N LYS A 285 6.32 -11.09 -5.47
CA LYS A 285 7.20 -10.07 -4.85
C LYS A 285 8.26 -9.55 -5.81
N LEU A 286 8.92 -10.45 -6.56
CA LEU A 286 9.94 -10.08 -7.53
C LEU A 286 9.34 -9.30 -8.71
N LEU A 287 8.15 -9.69 -9.16
CA LEU A 287 7.41 -8.99 -10.22
C LEU A 287 7.08 -7.55 -9.80
N LEU A 288 6.51 -7.38 -8.61
CA LEU A 288 6.20 -6.05 -8.06
C LEU A 288 7.47 -5.21 -7.84
N GLN A 289 8.56 -5.83 -7.38
CA GLN A 289 9.85 -5.14 -7.24
C GLN A 289 10.37 -4.66 -8.61
N HIS A 290 10.27 -5.50 -9.64
CA HIS A 290 10.67 -5.15 -11.01
C HIS A 290 9.81 -4.01 -11.58
N ASP A 291 8.48 -4.10 -11.43
CA ASP A 291 7.54 -3.07 -11.89
C ASP A 291 7.83 -1.74 -11.17
N ARG A 292 8.04 -1.76 -9.84
CA ARG A 292 8.41 -0.56 -9.06
C ARG A 292 9.74 0.04 -9.48
N CYS A 293 10.75 -0.77 -9.79
CA CYS A 293 12.02 -0.25 -10.30
C CYS A 293 11.87 0.36 -11.69
N THR A 294 10.99 -0.19 -12.53
CA THR A 294 10.70 0.36 -13.87
C THR A 294 9.95 1.69 -13.77
N GLU A 295 9.04 1.84 -12.81
CA GLU A 295 8.39 3.10 -12.48
C GLU A 295 9.41 4.15 -11.98
N GLU A 296 10.22 3.78 -10.98
CA GLU A 296 11.26 4.66 -10.43
C GLU A 296 12.28 5.08 -11.49
N GLU A 297 12.65 4.18 -12.40
CA GLU A 297 13.51 4.50 -13.55
C GLU A 297 12.90 5.61 -14.42
N ARG A 298 11.61 5.52 -14.76
CA ARG A 298 10.91 6.58 -15.51
C ARG A 298 10.89 7.88 -14.74
N ARG A 299 10.60 7.83 -13.44
CA ARG A 299 10.63 8.99 -12.56
C ARG A 299 12.00 9.66 -12.57
N LEU A 300 13.09 8.90 -12.38
CA LEU A 300 14.45 9.45 -12.34
C LEU A 300 14.88 10.08 -13.67
N ILE A 301 14.41 9.55 -14.81
CA ILE A 301 14.61 10.16 -16.13
C ILE A 301 13.91 11.52 -16.20
N LEU A 302 12.67 11.61 -15.70
CA LEU A 302 11.93 12.87 -15.64
C LEU A 302 12.59 13.88 -14.68
N GLU A 303 13.04 13.44 -13.52
CA GLU A 303 13.76 14.29 -12.55
C GLU A 303 15.08 14.82 -13.14
N ARG A 304 15.86 13.98 -13.84
CA ARG A 304 17.04 14.43 -14.59
C ARG A 304 16.65 15.51 -15.61
N ARG A 305 15.57 15.29 -16.36
CA ARG A 305 15.10 16.25 -17.36
C ARG A 305 14.71 17.59 -16.72
N SER A 306 13.90 17.58 -15.66
CA SER A 306 13.48 18.79 -14.95
C SER A 306 14.67 19.55 -14.36
N MET A 307 15.66 18.82 -13.82
CA MET A 307 16.93 19.42 -13.36
C MET A 307 17.67 20.16 -14.48
N GLN A 308 17.71 19.59 -15.68
CA GLN A 308 18.36 20.21 -16.85
C GLN A 308 17.56 21.39 -17.41
N GLU A 309 16.23 21.28 -17.50
CA GLU A 309 15.34 22.36 -17.95
C GLU A 309 15.47 23.58 -17.02
N TRP A 310 15.38 23.37 -15.71
CA TRP A 310 15.60 24.42 -14.72
C TRP A 310 16.98 25.09 -14.89
N PHE A 311 18.03 24.29 -15.11
CA PHE A 311 19.36 24.84 -15.31
C PHE A 311 19.45 25.72 -16.56
N MET A 312 18.88 25.27 -17.69
CA MET A 312 18.92 26.05 -18.94
C MET A 312 18.18 27.37 -18.78
N GLU A 313 17.00 27.37 -18.17
CA GLU A 313 16.24 28.59 -17.91
C GLU A 313 17.02 29.57 -17.02
N GLU A 314 17.59 29.08 -15.92
CA GLU A 314 18.40 29.90 -15.02
C GLU A 314 19.66 30.44 -15.69
N TRP A 315 20.29 29.63 -16.53
CA TRP A 315 21.47 30.02 -17.30
C TRP A 315 21.15 31.14 -18.29
N ASP A 316 20.09 30.99 -19.06
CA ASP A 316 19.67 31.98 -20.07
C ASP A 316 19.23 33.29 -19.41
N LEU A 317 18.50 33.21 -18.29
CA LEU A 317 18.07 34.39 -17.53
C LEU A 317 19.26 35.14 -16.94
N VAL A 318 20.25 34.45 -16.36
CA VAL A 318 21.45 35.09 -15.80
C VAL A 318 22.28 35.75 -16.88
N ASN A 319 22.46 35.10 -18.05
CA ASN A 319 23.19 35.71 -19.16
C ASN A 319 22.47 36.94 -19.71
N LEU A 320 21.14 36.89 -19.88
CA LEU A 320 20.35 38.02 -20.34
C LEU A 320 20.37 39.19 -19.36
N ALA A 321 20.28 38.89 -18.06
CA ALA A 321 20.34 39.90 -17.02
C ALA A 321 21.72 40.57 -16.94
N LEU A 322 22.80 39.79 -17.13
CA LEU A 322 24.17 40.29 -17.17
C LEU A 322 24.37 41.27 -18.35
N ILE A 323 23.97 40.88 -19.56
CA ILE A 323 24.02 41.75 -20.76
C ILE A 323 23.22 43.04 -20.53
N SER A 324 22.05 42.94 -19.91
CA SER A 324 21.19 44.10 -19.65
C SER A 324 21.81 45.05 -18.62
N SER A 325 22.37 44.51 -17.52
CA SER A 325 23.04 45.31 -16.50
C SER A 325 24.30 46.01 -17.01
N GLU A 326 25.05 45.36 -17.91
CA GLU A 326 26.22 45.98 -18.56
C GLU A 326 25.81 47.11 -19.51
N TYR A 327 24.69 46.95 -20.22
CA TYR A 327 24.14 48.00 -21.08
C TYR A 327 23.63 49.21 -20.29
N ASP A 328 22.96 48.96 -19.16
CA ASP A 328 22.41 50.01 -18.29
C ASP A 328 23.49 50.68 -17.43
N GLY A 329 24.71 50.14 -17.38
CA GLY A 329 25.85 50.67 -16.62
C GLY A 329 25.76 50.43 -15.11
N ASP A 330 24.96 49.46 -14.67
CA ASP A 330 24.84 49.07 -13.27
C ASP A 330 25.91 48.04 -12.91
N GLU A 331 27.09 48.54 -12.50
CA GLU A 331 28.26 47.73 -12.17
C GLU A 331 28.01 46.77 -10.99
N ASP A 332 27.21 47.19 -9.99
CA ASP A 332 26.89 46.39 -8.81
C ASP A 332 26.04 45.17 -9.20
N LEU A 333 25.03 45.40 -10.05
CA LEU A 333 24.14 44.34 -10.51
C LEU A 333 24.86 43.38 -11.48
N ALA A 334 25.69 43.91 -12.37
CA ALA A 334 26.53 43.11 -13.26
C ALA A 334 27.49 42.19 -12.47
N TYR A 335 28.08 42.70 -11.39
CA TYR A 335 28.93 41.91 -10.50
C TYR A 335 28.15 40.80 -9.76
N GLN A 336 26.92 41.06 -9.31
CA GLN A 336 26.11 40.01 -8.68
C GLN A 336 25.70 38.91 -9.67
N PHE A 337 25.38 39.26 -10.92
CA PHE A 337 25.10 38.27 -11.96
C PHE A 337 26.33 37.49 -12.38
N SER A 338 27.52 38.08 -12.38
CA SER A 338 28.77 37.36 -12.65
C SER A 338 29.06 36.31 -11.55
N ILE A 339 28.86 36.64 -10.28
CA ILE A 339 28.95 35.68 -9.17
C ILE A 339 27.93 34.55 -9.34
N ARG A 340 26.67 34.86 -9.70
CA ARG A 340 25.63 33.85 -9.92
C ARG A 340 25.99 32.94 -11.11
N LYS A 341 26.51 33.50 -12.20
CA LYS A 341 26.99 32.75 -13.37
C LYS A 341 28.08 31.75 -12.99
N THR A 342 29.08 32.17 -12.22
CA THR A 342 30.15 31.28 -11.71
C THR A 342 29.59 30.13 -10.86
N LYS A 343 28.62 30.41 -9.97
CA LYS A 343 27.96 29.38 -9.15
C LYS A 343 27.16 28.38 -9.99
N LEU A 344 26.49 28.83 -11.05
CA LEU A 344 25.79 27.94 -11.98
C LEU A 344 26.77 27.04 -12.75
N ILE A 345 27.94 27.56 -13.13
CA ILE A 345 28.98 26.73 -13.77
C ILE A 345 29.45 25.61 -12.81
N ASP A 346 29.68 25.92 -11.53
CA ASP A 346 30.03 24.87 -10.56
C ASP A 346 28.95 23.80 -10.42
N LEU A 347 27.70 24.25 -10.38
CA LEU A 347 26.56 23.38 -10.26
C LEU A 347 26.47 22.44 -11.48
N VAL A 348 26.61 22.97 -12.69
CA VAL A 348 26.52 22.17 -13.92
C VAL A 348 27.66 21.16 -14.04
N ILE A 349 28.88 21.51 -13.59
CA ILE A 349 30.02 20.58 -13.59
C ILE A 349 29.70 19.40 -12.67
N SER A 350 29.20 19.68 -11.45
CA SER A 350 28.84 18.63 -10.49
C SER A 350 27.72 17.72 -11.01
N TRP A 351 26.72 18.31 -11.67
CA TRP A 351 25.56 17.59 -12.18
C TRP A 351 25.88 16.78 -13.44
N LYS A 352 26.55 17.37 -14.45
CA LYS A 352 26.88 16.70 -15.73
C LYS A 352 27.62 15.38 -15.51
N PHE A 353 28.60 15.38 -14.60
CA PHE A 353 29.31 14.16 -14.24
C PHE A 353 28.42 13.16 -13.52
N ALA A 354 27.63 13.60 -12.54
CA ALA A 354 26.84 12.69 -11.72
C ALA A 354 25.69 12.04 -12.48
N VAL A 355 25.05 12.75 -13.42
CA VAL A 355 23.86 12.23 -14.11
C VAL A 355 24.15 11.55 -15.45
N SER A 356 25.41 11.49 -15.91
CA SER A 356 25.80 11.00 -17.25
C SER A 356 25.14 9.68 -17.64
N ASP A 357 25.05 8.75 -16.68
CA ASP A 357 24.59 7.37 -16.90
C ASP A 357 23.06 7.24 -16.95
N ILE A 358 22.32 8.30 -16.64
CA ILE A 358 20.85 8.35 -16.65
C ILE A 358 20.38 8.81 -18.02
N PRO A 359 19.68 8.02 -18.85
CA PRO A 359 19.26 8.48 -20.18
C PRO A 359 18.40 9.75 -20.11
N CYS A 360 18.60 10.67 -21.07
CA CYS A 360 17.76 11.86 -21.25
C CYS A 360 17.58 12.18 -22.73
N LEU A 361 16.42 12.76 -23.07
CA LEU A 361 16.07 13.17 -24.43
C LEU A 361 16.56 14.58 -24.80
N LEU A 362 17.07 15.35 -23.83
CA LEU A 362 17.66 16.65 -24.06
C LEU A 362 19.06 16.50 -24.65
N TYR A 363 19.44 17.40 -25.54
CA TYR A 363 20.79 17.45 -26.10
C TYR A 363 21.84 17.62 -24.99
N ASP A 364 23.01 16.98 -25.16
CA ASP A 364 24.12 17.04 -24.18
C ASP A 364 24.70 18.47 -24.00
N ASN A 365 24.34 19.40 -24.88
CA ASN A 365 24.80 20.78 -24.91
C ASN A 365 23.93 21.72 -24.04
N TRP A 366 23.45 21.24 -22.89
CA TRP A 366 22.70 22.08 -21.95
C TRP A 366 23.67 22.90 -21.08
N GLY A 367 23.46 24.21 -21.03
CA GLY A 367 24.25 25.14 -20.23
C GLY A 367 25.51 25.71 -20.91
N PRO A 368 26.55 26.10 -20.15
CA PRO A 368 27.76 26.73 -20.67
C PRO A 368 28.50 25.85 -21.68
N THR A 369 29.16 26.51 -22.62
CA THR A 369 30.11 25.87 -23.54
C THR A 369 31.35 25.37 -22.81
N GLU A 370 32.05 24.39 -23.41
CA GLU A 370 33.28 23.84 -22.83
C GLU A 370 34.35 24.91 -22.59
N ASP A 371 34.41 25.91 -23.47
CA ASP A 371 35.31 27.05 -23.36
C ASP A 371 34.95 27.95 -22.17
N GLU A 372 33.66 28.22 -21.93
CA GLU A 372 33.19 28.98 -20.76
C GLU A 372 33.46 28.23 -19.44
N ILE A 373 33.36 26.90 -19.45
CA ILE A 373 33.72 26.05 -18.31
C ILE A 373 35.22 26.15 -18.03
N GLN A 374 36.06 26.08 -19.07
CA GLN A 374 37.52 26.18 -18.95
C GLN A 374 37.96 27.55 -18.43
N VAL A 375 37.39 28.65 -18.95
CA VAL A 375 37.71 30.01 -18.51
C VAL A 375 37.44 30.19 -17.02
N VAL A 376 36.31 29.69 -16.51
CA VAL A 376 35.97 29.82 -15.08
C VAL A 376 36.81 28.89 -14.20
N GLN A 377 37.15 27.70 -14.68
CA GLN A 377 38.09 26.82 -13.98
C GLN A 377 39.52 27.41 -13.93
N GLU A 378 39.97 28.04 -14.99
CA GLU A 378 41.26 28.73 -15.05
C GLU A 378 41.30 29.95 -14.16
N TYR A 379 40.25 30.78 -14.18
CA TYR A 379 40.08 31.93 -13.27
C TYR A 379 40.11 31.50 -11.81
N ARG A 380 39.41 30.41 -11.45
CA ARG A 380 39.49 29.85 -10.09
C ARG A 380 40.90 29.37 -9.75
N ARG A 381 41.58 28.70 -10.67
CA ARG A 381 42.94 28.19 -10.44
C ARG A 381 43.91 29.35 -10.21
N THR A 382 43.78 30.45 -10.95
CA THR A 382 44.58 31.65 -10.73
C THR A 382 44.18 32.43 -9.48
N GLU A 383 42.90 32.51 -9.14
CA GLU A 383 42.40 33.11 -7.88
C GLU A 383 42.88 32.35 -6.64
N GLN A 384 42.85 31.02 -6.66
CA GLN A 384 43.41 30.18 -5.59
C GLN A 384 44.93 30.35 -5.45
N VAL A 385 45.65 30.51 -6.57
CA VAL A 385 47.10 30.79 -6.57
C VAL A 385 47.38 32.20 -6.05
N LEU A 386 46.58 33.20 -6.41
CA LEU A 386 46.70 34.57 -5.90
C LEU A 386 46.40 34.64 -4.39
N GLY A 387 45.37 33.95 -3.91
CA GLY A 387 45.06 33.86 -2.48
C GLY A 387 46.19 33.23 -1.65
N THR A 388 46.84 32.17 -2.17
CA THR A 388 48.03 31.61 -1.52
C THR A 388 49.25 32.54 -1.56
N MET A 389 49.40 33.35 -2.61
CA MET A 389 50.48 34.34 -2.67
C MET A 389 50.22 35.52 -1.71
N GLU A 390 48.98 35.97 -1.55
CA GLU A 390 48.61 37.03 -0.60
C GLU A 390 48.75 36.57 0.87
N GLU A 391 48.45 35.31 1.20
CA GLU A 391 48.72 34.73 2.53
C GLU A 391 50.23 34.60 2.83
N ASP A 392 51.05 34.30 1.82
CA ASP A 392 52.52 34.24 1.95
C ASP A 392 53.17 35.64 2.12
N TYR A 393 52.52 36.71 1.63
CA TYR A 393 52.95 38.10 1.92
C TYR A 393 52.45 38.62 3.27
N ALA A 394 51.33 38.09 3.79
CA ALA A 394 50.78 38.48 5.10
C ALA A 394 51.47 37.79 6.28
N ASN A 395 52.03 36.58 6.09
CA ASN A 395 52.75 35.83 7.14
C ASN A 395 54.22 36.27 7.37
N GLY A 396 54.70 37.29 6.65
CA GLY A 396 56.07 37.79 6.75
C GLY A 396 56.35 38.74 7.92
N GLN A 397 55.33 39.18 8.67
CA GLN A 397 55.52 40.21 9.69
C GLN A 397 54.50 40.16 10.83
N GLU A 398 54.66 39.21 11.77
CA GLU A 398 54.73 39.50 13.23
C GLU A 398 54.89 38.20 14.04
N MET A 399 55.91 38.19 14.90
CA MET A 399 56.23 37.16 15.87
C MET A 399 55.93 37.69 17.28
N LEU A 400 55.22 36.87 18.08
CA LEU A 400 55.14 36.83 19.55
C LEU A 400 54.45 38.03 20.25
N GLU A 401 53.52 37.88 21.20
CA GLU A 401 53.62 37.12 22.47
C GLU A 401 52.23 36.87 23.14
N ASP A 402 52.07 35.66 23.69
CA ASP A 402 51.41 35.28 24.97
C ASP A 402 50.07 35.87 25.46
N LEU A 403 49.07 35.01 25.76
CA LEU A 403 48.78 34.53 27.14
C LEU A 403 47.51 33.66 27.26
N ASN A 404 47.64 32.62 28.09
CA ASN A 404 46.65 31.68 28.64
C ASN A 404 45.34 32.27 29.22
N SER A 405 44.21 31.55 29.07
CA SER A 405 43.25 31.17 30.15
C SER A 405 42.12 30.27 29.56
N LEU A 406 42.06 28.96 29.82
CA LEU A 406 41.19 28.28 30.83
C LEU A 406 39.74 28.82 30.85
N GLY A 407 38.64 28.06 30.73
CA GLY A 407 38.36 26.61 30.65
C GLY A 407 36.85 26.34 30.81
N GLN A 408 36.44 25.09 30.56
CA GLN A 408 35.25 24.34 31.05
C GLN A 408 33.80 24.71 30.61
N GLU A 409 33.08 23.68 30.14
CA GLU A 409 31.61 23.56 30.04
C GLU A 409 30.93 23.54 31.43
N PRO A 410 29.58 23.63 31.49
CA PRO A 410 28.78 22.39 31.56
C PRO A 410 27.38 22.40 30.91
N GLU A 411 26.90 21.18 30.69
CA GLU A 411 25.53 20.73 30.37
C GLU A 411 24.44 21.26 31.32
N GLU A 412 23.21 21.45 30.80
CA GLU A 412 22.00 21.46 31.64
C GLU A 412 20.80 20.79 30.94
N VAL A 413 20.21 19.85 31.68
CA VAL A 413 19.06 19.00 31.38
C VAL A 413 17.81 19.69 31.96
N HIS A 414 16.69 19.70 31.22
CA HIS A 414 15.39 19.96 31.83
C HIS A 414 14.35 18.88 31.48
N GLN A 415 13.74 18.38 32.55
CA GLN A 415 12.70 17.36 32.62
C GLN A 415 11.46 17.94 33.32
N LEU A 416 10.28 17.46 32.88
CA LEU A 416 9.02 17.24 33.63
C LEU A 416 8.09 18.45 33.91
N PRO A 417 6.76 18.27 34.14
CA PRO A 417 6.11 17.06 34.70
C PRO A 417 4.78 16.56 34.09
N GLU A 418 4.47 15.31 34.49
CA GLU A 418 3.19 14.60 34.45
C GLU A 418 2.17 15.13 35.49
N ASP A 419 0.92 14.71 35.28
CA ASP A 419 -0.23 14.62 36.22
C ASP A 419 -1.39 15.59 36.00
N LEU A 420 -2.51 15.03 35.54
CA LEU A 420 -3.85 15.35 36.06
C LEU A 420 -4.82 14.19 35.77
N ASP A 421 -5.42 13.71 36.84
CA ASP A 421 -6.28 12.53 36.98
C ASP A 421 -7.78 12.93 36.93
N LEU A 422 -8.60 11.95 36.52
CA LEU A 422 -9.99 11.64 36.92
C LEU A 422 -11.22 12.44 36.41
N ASP A 423 -12.03 11.69 35.65
CA ASP A 423 -13.48 11.43 35.74
C ASP A 423 -14.52 12.56 35.67
N LEU A 424 -15.40 12.44 34.65
CA LEU A 424 -16.87 12.62 34.77
C LEU A 424 -17.58 11.92 33.59
N PHE A 425 -18.43 10.94 33.91
CA PHE A 425 -19.41 10.27 33.04
C PHE A 425 -20.54 11.23 32.62
N ASP A 426 -21.08 11.13 31.40
CA ASP A 426 -22.45 10.62 31.18
C ASP A 426 -22.84 10.46 29.69
N ASP A 427 -23.40 9.29 29.39
CA ASP A 427 -24.40 8.91 28.39
C ASP A 427 -24.71 9.81 27.17
N GLN A 428 -24.33 9.33 25.97
CA GLN A 428 -25.23 9.38 24.81
C GLN A 428 -24.94 8.25 23.80
N GLU A 429 -25.88 7.30 23.73
CA GLU A 429 -25.94 6.24 22.71
C GLU A 429 -26.25 6.80 21.31
N SER A 430 -25.56 6.23 20.31
CA SER A 430 -26.10 5.79 18.99
C SER A 430 -25.84 6.57 17.70
N GLU A 431 -25.03 7.63 17.66
CA GLU A 431 -24.64 8.25 16.37
C GLU A 431 -23.11 8.36 16.14
N GLU A 432 -22.29 8.30 17.19
CA GLU A 432 -20.83 8.51 17.07
C GLU A 432 -20.07 7.35 16.38
N ASP A 433 -20.62 6.12 16.40
CA ASP A 433 -20.01 4.97 15.70
C ASP A 433 -20.09 5.11 14.16
N GLU A 434 -21.05 5.87 13.63
CA GLU A 434 -21.14 6.13 12.18
C GLU A 434 -20.22 7.30 11.76
N GLU A 435 -20.02 8.30 12.62
CA GLU A 435 -19.20 9.49 12.35
C GLU A 435 -17.70 9.19 12.48
N ALA A 436 -17.29 8.41 13.49
CA ALA A 436 -15.91 7.93 13.60
C ALA A 436 -15.55 6.92 12.47
N GLU A 437 -16.51 6.10 12.00
CA GLU A 437 -16.29 5.18 10.87
C GLU A 437 -16.31 5.90 9.50
N LEU A 438 -16.92 7.09 9.38
CA LEU A 438 -16.85 7.95 8.19
C LEU A 438 -15.48 8.63 8.08
N VAL A 439 -14.90 9.07 9.20
CA VAL A 439 -13.55 9.68 9.23
C VAL A 439 -12.48 8.65 8.88
N ASP A 440 -12.53 7.43 9.44
CA ASP A 440 -11.60 6.34 9.09
C ASP A 440 -11.74 5.87 7.61
N ALA A 441 -12.96 5.92 7.04
CA ALA A 441 -13.20 5.61 5.64
C ALA A 441 -12.74 6.72 4.69
N MET A 442 -12.79 7.99 5.13
CA MET A 442 -12.23 9.15 4.42
C MET A 442 -10.70 9.11 4.43
N GLU A 443 -10.06 8.83 5.57
CA GLU A 443 -8.59 8.71 5.63
C GLU A 443 -8.07 7.55 4.78
N GLY A 444 -8.82 6.44 4.70
CA GLY A 444 -8.51 5.33 3.78
C GLY A 444 -8.75 5.64 2.30
N PHE A 445 -9.66 6.58 1.99
CA PHE A 445 -9.89 7.08 0.63
C PHE A 445 -8.81 8.07 0.20
N ASP A 446 -8.41 8.99 1.09
CA ASP A 446 -7.37 9.99 0.82
C ASP A 446 -6.01 9.34 0.55
N LEU A 447 -5.65 8.30 1.31
CA LEU A 447 -4.47 7.48 1.02
C LEU A 447 -4.55 6.80 -0.35
N ALA A 448 -5.72 6.29 -0.76
CA ALA A 448 -5.91 5.63 -2.04
C ALA A 448 -6.07 6.60 -3.23
N GLU A 449 -6.32 7.88 -2.98
CA GLU A 449 -6.40 8.95 -3.98
C GLU A 449 -5.03 9.59 -4.19
N GLU A 450 -4.20 9.75 -3.15
CA GLU A 450 -2.77 10.10 -3.28
C GLU A 450 -2.02 9.08 -4.15
N PHE A 451 -2.29 7.77 -4.00
CA PHE A 451 -1.71 6.74 -4.88
C PHE A 451 -2.27 6.72 -6.32
N ARG A 452 -3.38 7.43 -6.61
CA ARG A 452 -3.97 7.51 -7.96
C ARG A 452 -3.65 8.83 -8.68
N GLN A 453 -3.29 9.88 -7.95
CA GLN A 453 -2.94 11.17 -8.54
C GLN A 453 -1.43 11.30 -8.86
N GLU A 454 -0.58 10.36 -8.42
CA GLU A 454 0.83 10.25 -8.83
C GLU A 454 1.10 9.14 -9.88
N GLY A 455 0.07 8.65 -10.58
CA GLY A 455 0.18 7.60 -11.62
C GLY A 455 0.35 8.12 -13.04
#